data_AF-A0AAV9EBB8-F1
#
_entry.id   AF-A0AAV9EBB8-F1
#
_cell.length_a   1.000
_cell.length_b   1.000
_cell.length_c   1.000
_cell.angle_alpha   90.00
_cell.angle_beta   90.00
_cell.angle_gamma   90.00
#
_symmetry.space_group_name_H-M   'P 1'
#
loop_
_entity.id
_entity.type
_entity.pdbx_description
1 polymer ?
#
loop_
_entity_poly.entity_id
_entity_poly.type
_entity_poly.pdbx_seq_one_letter_code
_entity_poly.pdbx_strand_id
1 'polypeptide(L)'
;MRGSFPLNGTYFQVNEVFADHESSQNPIIVPRRLIWNLPRRTVYFGTSTPSIFKGLRTEDIQYCFWKGFVCVRGFDQKTRAPRPLVARLHFPASKVTRDKRAMAKEG
;
A
#
# COMPACT_ATOMS: atom_id res chain seq x y z
N MET A 1 28.34 -3.48 3.25
CA MET A 1 27.49 -4.66 3.49
C MET A 1 26.12 -4.37 2.85
N ARG A 2 25.76 -5.07 1.76
CA ARG A 2 24.57 -4.77 0.94
C ARG A 2 23.32 -5.18 1.73
N GLY A 3 22.50 -4.21 2.14
CA GLY A 3 21.25 -4.48 2.88
C GLY A 3 20.37 -5.45 2.09
N SER A 4 20.02 -6.57 2.73
CA SER A 4 19.11 -7.58 2.19
C SER A 4 17.71 -6.97 2.08
N PHE A 5 17.02 -7.21 0.97
CA PHE A 5 15.60 -6.90 0.90
C PHE A 5 14.90 -7.68 2.02
N PRO A 6 13.99 -7.08 2.81
CA PRO A 6 13.45 -7.69 4.02
C PRO A 6 12.58 -8.92 3.68
N LEU A 7 13.25 -10.07 3.53
CA LEU A 7 12.69 -11.40 3.38
C LEU A 7 12.43 -11.93 4.79
N ASN A 8 11.26 -11.68 5.36
CA ASN A 8 10.87 -12.30 6.63
C ASN A 8 10.45 -13.78 6.44
N GLY A 9 11.21 -14.55 5.65
CA GLY A 9 10.94 -15.97 5.40
C GLY A 9 9.62 -16.28 4.69
N THR A 10 8.94 -15.29 4.10
CA THR A 10 7.68 -15.48 3.35
C THR A 10 7.88 -15.19 1.87
N TYR A 11 7.30 -16.04 1.01
CA TYR A 11 7.25 -15.82 -0.43
C TYR A 11 6.49 -14.54 -0.74
N PHE A 12 7.03 -13.69 -1.61
CA PHE A 12 6.24 -12.58 -2.17
C PHE A 12 5.09 -13.16 -2.97
N GLN A 13 3.91 -12.58 -2.79
CA GLN A 13 2.84 -12.84 -3.74
C GLN A 13 3.28 -12.23 -5.08
N VAL A 14 3.07 -12.93 -6.19
CA VAL A 14 3.46 -12.44 -7.54
C VAL A 14 2.79 -11.10 -7.91
N ASN A 15 1.71 -10.74 -7.20
CA ASN A 15 0.97 -9.51 -7.37
C ASN A 15 1.22 -8.49 -6.23
N GLU A 16 2.19 -8.73 -5.33
CA GLU A 16 2.57 -7.77 -4.28
C GLU A 16 3.47 -6.67 -4.87
N VAL A 17 3.11 -5.42 -4.62
CA VAL A 17 3.89 -4.23 -4.99
C VAL A 17 4.12 -3.33 -3.78
N PHE A 18 5.17 -2.51 -3.84
CA PHE A 18 5.56 -1.61 -2.75
C PHE A 18 5.38 -0.15 -3.17
N ALA A 19 4.75 0.65 -2.30
CA ALA A 19 4.67 2.08 -2.52
C ALA A 19 6.02 2.73 -2.22
N ASP A 20 6.59 3.49 -3.16
CA ASP A 20 7.83 4.21 -2.88
C ASP A 20 7.61 5.27 -1.79
N HIS A 21 8.39 5.22 -0.72
CA HIS A 21 8.16 6.04 0.47
C HIS A 21 8.34 7.53 0.20
N GLU A 22 9.37 7.90 -0.55
CA GLU A 22 9.72 9.29 -0.85
C GLU A 22 8.64 9.96 -1.71
N SER A 23 8.25 9.31 -2.83
CA SER A 23 7.20 9.83 -3.71
C SER A 23 5.79 9.74 -3.12
N SER A 24 5.58 8.85 -2.14
CA SER A 24 4.34 8.80 -1.37
C SER A 24 4.16 10.05 -0.51
N GLN A 25 5.25 10.60 0.04
CA GLN A 25 5.27 11.86 0.79
C GLN A 25 5.28 13.08 -0.14
N ASN A 26 6.11 13.04 -1.17
CA ASN A 26 6.31 14.12 -2.13
C ASN A 26 5.90 13.65 -3.54
N PRO A 27 4.63 13.82 -3.95
CA PRO A 27 4.12 13.28 -5.19
C PRO A 27 4.92 13.75 -6.40
N ILE A 28 5.25 12.83 -7.31
CA ILE A 28 5.91 13.16 -8.57
C ILE A 28 4.88 13.80 -9.51
N ILE A 29 5.22 14.96 -10.07
CA ILE A 29 4.40 15.63 -11.08
C ILE A 29 4.67 14.95 -12.44
N VAL A 30 3.68 14.21 -12.93
CA VAL A 30 3.77 13.50 -14.21
C VAL A 30 2.82 14.13 -15.23
N PRO A 31 3.31 14.62 -16.39
CA PRO A 31 2.44 15.11 -17.46
C PRO A 31 1.44 14.05 -17.92
N ARG A 32 0.15 14.38 -17.91
CA ARG A 32 -0.96 13.45 -18.22
C ARG A 32 -0.78 12.73 -19.57
N ARG A 33 -0.24 13.42 -20.58
CA ARG A 33 0.03 12.85 -21.91
C ARG A 33 0.90 11.59 -21.88
N LEU A 34 1.80 11.48 -20.90
CA LEU A 34 2.72 10.34 -20.77
C LEU A 34 2.03 9.08 -20.25
N ILE A 35 0.93 9.24 -19.50
CA ILE A 35 0.23 8.13 -18.84
C ILE A 35 -1.18 7.88 -19.39
N TRP A 36 -1.60 8.66 -20.38
CA TRP A 36 -2.97 8.63 -20.89
C TRP A 36 -3.34 7.30 -21.57
N ASN A 37 -2.44 6.78 -22.41
CA ASN A 37 -2.67 5.58 -23.21
C ASN A 37 -2.00 4.33 -22.63
N LEU A 38 -1.63 4.35 -21.35
CA LEU A 38 -1.02 3.19 -20.70
C LEU A 38 -2.10 2.22 -20.19
N PRO A 39 -1.85 0.90 -20.24
CA PRO A 39 -2.72 -0.09 -19.62
C PRO A 39 -2.96 0.23 -18.14
N ARG A 40 -4.22 0.20 -17.72
CA ARG A 40 -4.61 0.47 -16.33
C ARG A 40 -4.83 -0.84 -15.59
N ARG A 41 -4.29 -0.95 -14.38
CA ARG A 41 -4.54 -2.05 -13.46
C ARG A 41 -4.85 -1.51 -12.08
N THR A 42 -5.71 -2.21 -11.35
CA THR A 42 -6.13 -1.82 -10.00
C THR A 42 -5.09 -2.30 -8.98
N VAL A 43 -4.69 -1.39 -8.11
CA VAL A 43 -3.88 -1.71 -6.93
C VAL A 43 -4.76 -1.52 -5.70
N TYR A 44 -4.81 -2.55 -4.84
CA TYR A 44 -5.55 -2.50 -3.59
C TYR A 44 -4.60 -2.20 -2.43
N PHE A 45 -4.89 -1.17 -1.65
CA PHE A 45 -4.09 -0.74 -0.51
C PHE A 45 -4.72 -1.17 0.81
N GLY A 46 -3.91 -1.66 1.75
CA GLY A 46 -4.40 -2.09 3.07
C GLY A 46 -3.30 -2.34 4.08
N THR A 47 -3.66 -2.86 5.25
CA THR A 47 -2.70 -3.29 6.28
C THR A 47 -2.25 -4.73 6.10
N SER A 48 -3.09 -5.55 5.47
CA SER A 48 -2.81 -6.95 5.13
C SER A 48 -3.75 -7.45 4.03
N THR A 49 -3.37 -8.51 3.30
CA THR A 49 -4.19 -9.13 2.27
C THR A 49 -5.60 -9.54 2.79
N PRO A 50 -5.74 -10.17 3.98
CA PRO A 50 -7.06 -10.44 4.55
C PRO A 50 -7.89 -9.18 4.84
N SER A 51 -7.26 -8.08 5.25
CA SER A 51 -7.97 -6.82 5.52
C SER A 51 -8.51 -6.17 4.23
N ILE A 52 -7.74 -6.27 3.13
CA ILE A 52 -8.11 -5.74 1.82
C ILE A 52 -9.33 -6.47 1.27
N PHE A 53 -9.36 -7.79 1.43
CA PHE A 53 -10.40 -8.64 0.86
C PHE A 53 -11.56 -8.91 1.82
N LYS A 54 -11.55 -8.32 3.02
CA LYS A 54 -12.61 -8.51 4.01
C LYS A 54 -13.94 -7.99 3.46
N GLY A 55 -14.92 -8.89 3.35
CA GLY A 55 -16.26 -8.55 2.87
C GLY A 55 -16.38 -8.46 1.35
N LEU A 56 -15.33 -8.78 0.59
CA LEU A 56 -15.43 -8.95 -0.86
C LEU A 56 -15.94 -10.35 -1.20
N ARG A 57 -16.60 -10.46 -2.35
CA ARG A 57 -17.03 -11.77 -2.88
C ARG A 57 -15.84 -12.50 -3.50
N THR A 58 -15.98 -13.82 -3.64
CA THR A 58 -14.91 -14.67 -4.18
C THR A 58 -14.47 -14.24 -5.57
N GLU A 59 -15.39 -13.79 -6.43
CA GLU A 59 -15.10 -13.37 -7.80
C GLU A 59 -14.22 -12.12 -7.82
N ASP A 60 -14.48 -11.18 -6.91
CA ASP A 60 -13.72 -9.93 -6.78
C ASP A 60 -12.29 -10.22 -6.29
N ILE A 61 -12.14 -11.19 -5.37
CA ILE A 61 -10.85 -11.66 -4.87
C ILE A 61 -10.06 -12.35 -6.00
N GLN A 62 -10.68 -13.27 -6.75
CA GLN A 62 -10.05 -13.93 -7.89
C GLN A 62 -9.60 -12.93 -8.95
N TYR A 63 -10.44 -11.96 -9.27
CA TYR A 63 -10.09 -10.89 -10.20
C TYR A 63 -8.84 -10.12 -9.74
N CYS A 64 -8.74 -9.78 -8.45
CA CYS A 64 -7.56 -9.15 -7.89
C CYS A 64 -6.30 -10.02 -8.06
N PHE A 65 -6.38 -11.33 -7.81
CA PHE A 65 -5.23 -12.23 -7.95
C PHE A 65 -4.79 -12.42 -9.41
N TRP A 66 -5.71 -12.35 -10.37
CA TRP A 66 -5.40 -12.53 -11.78
C TRP A 66 -4.97 -11.26 -12.50
N LYS A 67 -5.55 -10.11 -12.15
CA LYS A 67 -5.41 -8.86 -12.92
C LYS A 67 -5.01 -7.64 -12.08
N GLY A 68 -5.11 -7.74 -10.76
CA GLY A 68 -4.79 -6.66 -9.83
C GLY A 68 -3.44 -6.83 -9.14
N PHE A 69 -3.14 -5.87 -8.27
CA PHE A 69 -1.99 -5.90 -7.37
C PHE A 69 -2.41 -5.53 -5.95
N VAL A 70 -1.62 -5.97 -4.96
CA VAL A 70 -1.81 -5.63 -3.55
C VAL A 70 -0.62 -4.84 -3.05
N CYS A 71 -0.89 -3.81 -2.25
CA CYS A 71 0.14 -3.01 -1.60
C CYS A 71 -0.20 -2.84 -0.13
N VAL A 72 0.62 -3.45 0.74
CA VAL A 72 0.40 -3.42 2.20
C VAL A 72 1.44 -2.58 2.95
N ARG A 73 2.49 -2.14 2.25
CA ARG A 73 3.62 -1.41 2.80
C ARG A 73 4.32 -0.57 1.75
N GLY A 74 4.94 0.50 2.21
CA GLY A 74 5.89 1.25 1.43
C GLY A 74 7.31 0.70 1.56
N PHE A 75 8.18 1.14 0.67
CA PHE A 75 9.60 0.82 0.71
C PHE A 75 10.41 2.11 0.55
N ASP A 76 11.33 2.32 1.49
CA ASP A 76 12.29 3.42 1.44
C ASP A 76 13.53 2.93 0.72
N GLN A 77 13.75 3.39 -0.51
CA GLN A 77 14.89 2.95 -1.32
C GLN A 77 16.24 3.41 -0.74
N LYS A 78 16.26 4.55 -0.03
CA LYS A 78 17.49 5.12 0.55
C LYS A 78 17.92 4.31 1.76
N THR A 79 17.00 4.04 2.69
CA THR A 79 17.30 3.26 3.90
C THR A 79 17.12 1.75 3.70
N ARG A 80 16.58 1.32 2.55
CA ARG A 80 16.21 -0.06 2.21
C ARG A 80 15.31 -0.73 3.24
N ALA A 81 14.43 0.06 3.86
CA ALA A 81 13.58 -0.40 4.94
C ALA A 81 12.11 -0.43 4.50
N PRO A 82 11.31 -1.39 5.01
CA PRO A 82 9.88 -1.33 4.86
C PRO A 82 9.33 -0.15 5.68
N ARG A 83 8.33 0.53 5.13
CA ARG A 83 7.64 1.65 5.78
C ARG A 83 6.13 1.39 5.81
N PRO A 84 5.40 1.90 6.82
CA PRO A 84 3.95 1.93 6.76
C PRO A 84 3.47 2.73 5.53
N LEU A 85 2.31 2.38 4.99
CA LEU A 85 1.64 3.20 3.99
C LEU A 85 1.30 4.58 4.58
N VAL A 86 1.44 5.62 3.75
CA VAL A 86 1.02 6.98 4.11
C VAL A 86 -0.51 7.07 4.13
N ALA A 87 -1.06 7.98 4.93
CA ALA A 87 -2.51 8.13 5.13
C ALA A 87 -3.29 8.34 3.82
N ARG A 88 -2.67 9.00 2.83
CA ARG A 88 -3.25 9.22 1.49
C ARG A 88 -3.49 7.92 0.71
N LEU A 89 -2.67 6.89 0.94
CA LEU A 89 -2.82 5.58 0.29
C LEU A 89 -3.69 4.64 1.12
N HIS A 90 -3.44 4.57 2.42
CA HIS A 90 -4.24 3.78 3.34
C HIS A 90 -4.08 4.27 4.77
N PHE A 91 -5.20 4.39 5.48
CA PHE A 91 -5.22 4.71 6.89
C PHE A 91 -5.87 3.57 7.69
N PRO A 92 -5.11 2.87 8.56
CA PRO A 92 -5.64 1.75 9.33
C PRO A 92 -6.80 2.19 10.23
N ALA A 93 -7.86 1.38 10.31
CA ALA A 93 -9.01 1.65 11.18
C ALA A 93 -8.62 1.80 12.67
N SER A 94 -7.56 1.12 13.12
CA SER A 94 -7.02 1.24 14.48
C SER A 94 -6.40 2.60 14.80
N LYS A 95 -5.96 3.34 13.78
CA LYS A 95 -5.44 4.71 13.95
C LYS A 95 -6.56 5.75 13.96
N VAL A 96 -7.66 5.49 13.25
CA VAL A 96 -8.87 6.36 13.24
C VAL A 96 -9.45 6.53 14.65
N THR A 97 -9.51 5.45 15.44
CA THR A 97 -10.03 5.49 16.81
C THR A 97 -9.07 6.17 17.79
N ARG A 98 -7.77 6.18 17.50
CA ARG A 98 -6.77 6.82 18.36
C ARG A 98 -6.79 8.34 18.23
N ASP A 99 -6.98 8.87 17.02
CA ASP A 99 -7.14 10.32 16.80
C ASP A 99 -8.42 10.84 17.45
N LYS A 100 -9.54 10.09 17.37
CA LYS A 100 -10.77 10.44 18.09
C LYS A 100 -10.59 10.49 19.61
N ARG A 101 -9.80 9.59 20.19
CA ARG A 101 -9.50 9.57 21.63
C ARG A 101 -8.53 10.67 22.06
N ALA A 102 -7.60 11.07 21.18
CA ALA A 102 -6.71 12.20 21.44
C ALA A 102 -7.50 13.52 21.42
N MET A 103 -8.36 13.72 20.42
CA MET A 103 -9.21 14.91 20.30
C MET A 103 -10.22 15.03 21.45
N ALA A 104 -10.69 13.92 22.02
CA ALA A 104 -11.58 13.91 23.19
C ALA A 104 -10.89 14.15 24.54
N LYS A 105 -9.55 14.21 24.58
CA LYS A 105 -8.76 14.49 25.80
C LYS A 105 -8.25 15.93 25.87
N GLU A 106 -8.35 16.68 24.78
CA GLU A 106 -7.94 18.10 24.69
C GLU A 106 -9.13 19.07 24.71
N GLY A 107 -10.35 18.56 24.87
CA GLY A 107 -11.59 19.35 24.98
C GLY A 107 -12.22 19.28 26.36
#